data_AF-A0A7C2EQR0-F1
#
_entry.id   AF-A0A7C2EQR0-F1
#
_cell.length_a   1.000
_cell.length_b   1.000
_cell.length_c   1.000
_cell.angle_alpha   90.00
_cell.angle_beta   90.00
_cell.angle_gamma   90.00
#
_symmetry.space_group_name_H-M   'P 1'
#
loop_
_entity.id
_entity.type
_entity.pdbx_description
1 polymer ?
#
loop_
_entity_poly.entity_id
_entity_poly.type
_entity_poly.pdbx_seq_one_letter_code
_entity_poly.pdbx_strand_id
1 'polypeptide(L)'
;MYKVSTRWAAAIAALVVLFMPATAFPAQNPAPCANVSVSVDPTVVNRGDTVTLAAAITNCSSVRQRYIIKYELTTPCTRMVLLPIILRFDPGQTLSANVAFRIPRFL
;
A
#
# COMPACT_ATOMS: atom_id res chain seq x y z
N MET A 1 71.82 32.24 -12.42
CA MET A 1 70.69 32.47 -13.34
C MET A 1 70.04 31.14 -13.65
N TYR A 2 68.92 30.80 -13.00
CA TYR A 2 68.17 29.57 -13.24
C TYR A 2 66.87 29.93 -13.98
N LYS A 3 66.70 29.44 -15.22
CA LYS A 3 65.45 29.56 -15.98
C LYS A 3 64.52 28.44 -15.54
N VAL A 4 63.53 28.76 -14.72
CA VAL A 4 62.45 27.85 -14.34
C VAL A 4 61.43 27.78 -15.48
N SER A 5 61.25 26.59 -16.04
CA SER A 5 60.39 26.33 -17.20
C SER A 5 58.90 26.29 -16.83
N THR A 6 58.12 27.15 -17.46
CA THR A 6 56.70 27.48 -17.24
C THR A 6 55.70 26.41 -17.71
N ARG A 7 55.95 25.11 -17.46
CA ARG A 7 55.06 24.03 -17.95
C ARG A 7 54.36 23.18 -16.88
N TRP A 8 54.57 23.47 -15.60
CA TRP A 8 54.03 22.64 -14.50
C TRP A 8 52.96 23.31 -13.63
N ALA A 9 52.46 24.50 -14.01
CA ALA A 9 51.44 25.20 -13.23
C ALA A 9 49.98 24.82 -13.57
N ALA A 10 49.77 23.92 -14.55
CA ALA A 10 48.43 23.61 -15.07
C ALA A 10 47.83 22.29 -14.54
N ALA A 11 48.49 21.58 -13.63
CA ALA A 11 48.06 20.23 -13.22
C ALA A 11 47.34 20.17 -11.85
N ILE A 12 47.23 21.28 -11.11
CA ILE A 12 46.67 21.27 -9.73
C ILE A 12 45.25 21.87 -9.67
N ALA A 13 44.77 22.53 -10.74
CA ALA A 13 43.49 23.24 -10.74
C ALA A 13 42.26 22.37 -11.08
N ALA A 14 42.42 21.09 -11.41
CA ALA A 14 41.34 20.25 -11.95
C ALA A 14 40.83 19.15 -10.99
N LEU A 15 41.22 19.17 -9.72
CA LEU A 15 40.79 18.17 -8.73
C LEU A 15 39.96 18.79 -7.59
N VAL A 16 39.07 19.72 -7.92
CA VAL A 16 38.03 20.26 -7.03
C VAL A 16 36.67 19.96 -7.64
N VAL A 17 36.43 18.69 -7.99
CA VAL A 17 35.08 18.22 -8.34
C VAL A 17 34.39 17.85 -7.03
N LEU A 18 33.73 18.86 -6.46
CA LEU A 18 32.43 18.74 -5.80
C LEU A 18 32.28 17.55 -4.84
N PHE A 19 32.87 17.66 -3.66
CA PHE A 19 32.36 16.96 -2.48
C PHE A 19 31.06 17.66 -2.05
N MET A 20 29.97 17.44 -2.80
CA MET A 20 28.64 17.79 -2.33
C MET A 20 28.30 16.83 -1.18
N PRO A 21 28.14 17.30 0.07
CA PRO A 21 27.50 16.46 1.06
C PRO A 21 26.08 16.22 0.56
N ALA A 22 25.80 14.99 0.13
CA ALA A 22 24.45 14.55 -0.10
C ALA A 22 23.70 14.76 1.22
N THR A 23 22.92 15.83 1.30
CA THR A 23 21.96 16.02 2.38
C THR A 23 20.97 14.90 2.22
N ALA A 24 21.18 13.82 2.96
CA ALA A 24 20.19 12.77 3.12
C ALA A 24 18.96 13.46 3.70
N PHE A 25 17.99 13.75 2.84
CA PHE A 25 16.66 14.14 3.27
C PHE A 25 16.21 13.09 4.29
N PRO A 26 15.67 13.49 5.45
CA PRO A 26 15.07 12.52 6.34
C PRO A 26 14.02 11.78 5.51
N ALA A 27 14.23 10.48 5.30
CA ALA A 27 13.29 9.63 4.61
C ALA A 27 11.95 9.85 5.31
N GLN A 28 11.04 10.58 4.65
CA GLN A 28 9.72 10.85 5.20
C GLN A 28 9.16 9.50 5.57
N ASN A 29 8.86 9.32 6.86
CA ASN A 29 8.37 8.08 7.39
C ASN A 29 7.17 7.67 6.52
N PRO A 30 7.24 6.56 5.75
CA PRO A 30 6.30 6.33 4.68
C PRO A 30 4.90 6.21 5.27
N ALA A 31 4.02 7.11 4.84
CA ALA A 31 2.67 7.18 5.38
C ALA A 31 1.93 5.85 5.16
N PRO A 32 1.02 5.46 6.08
CA PRO A 32 0.09 4.37 5.84
C PRO A 32 -0.66 4.57 4.53
N CYS A 33 -0.67 3.57 3.64
CA CYS A 33 -1.34 3.63 2.34
C CYS A 33 -1.97 2.28 2.04
N ALA A 34 -3.30 2.26 1.90
CA ALA A 34 -4.03 1.09 1.43
C ALA A 34 -4.98 1.50 0.31
N ASN A 35 -4.99 0.72 -0.78
CA ASN A 35 -6.02 0.80 -1.80
C ASN A 35 -7.01 -0.34 -1.56
N VAL A 36 -8.29 -0.02 -1.40
CA VAL A 36 -9.34 -0.98 -1.05
C VAL A 36 -10.45 -0.89 -2.10
N SER A 37 -10.83 -2.03 -2.66
CA SER A 37 -11.97 -2.16 -3.55
C SER A 37 -12.92 -3.24 -3.04
N VAL A 38 -14.21 -2.96 -3.04
CA VAL A 38 -15.26 -3.91 -2.66
C VAL A 38 -16.34 -3.87 -3.73
N SER A 39 -16.79 -5.05 -4.16
CA SER A 39 -17.92 -5.20 -5.06
C SER A 39 -18.87 -6.29 -4.55
N VAL A 40 -20.13 -6.15 -4.92
CA VAL A 40 -21.21 -7.06 -4.54
C VAL A 40 -22.02 -7.36 -5.79
N ASP A 41 -22.26 -8.63 -6.06
CA ASP A 41 -23.05 -9.09 -7.21
C ASP A 41 -23.89 -10.33 -6.86
N PRO A 42 -25.22 -10.32 -7.06
CA PRO A 42 -26.04 -9.20 -7.55
C PRO A 42 -26.28 -8.15 -6.44
N THR A 43 -26.58 -6.91 -6.84
CA THR A 43 -26.91 -5.83 -5.89
C THR A 43 -28.36 -5.85 -5.42
N VAL A 44 -29.25 -6.51 -6.16
CA VAL A 44 -30.64 -6.76 -5.80
C VAL A 44 -30.87 -8.26 -5.81
N VAL A 45 -31.32 -8.80 -4.69
CA VAL A 45 -31.51 -10.24 -4.49
C VAL A 45 -32.83 -10.55 -3.81
N ASN A 46 -33.42 -11.66 -4.20
CA ASN A 46 -34.61 -12.22 -3.56
C ASN A 46 -34.22 -13.23 -2.48
N ARG A 47 -35.22 -13.63 -1.69
CA ARG A 47 -35.04 -14.69 -0.69
C ARG A 47 -34.60 -16.00 -1.37
N GLY A 48 -33.52 -16.60 -0.87
CA GLY A 48 -32.97 -17.83 -1.41
C GLY A 48 -31.88 -17.65 -2.47
N ASP A 49 -31.66 -16.43 -2.95
CA ASP A 49 -30.61 -16.11 -3.91
C ASP A 49 -29.23 -16.10 -3.24
N THR A 50 -28.20 -16.17 -4.06
CA THR A 50 -26.81 -16.08 -3.62
C THR A 50 -26.24 -14.74 -4.06
N VAL A 51 -25.63 -14.04 -3.11
CA VAL A 51 -24.84 -12.84 -3.33
C VAL A 51 -23.37 -13.20 -3.23
N THR A 52 -22.56 -12.60 -4.08
CA THR A 52 -21.12 -12.74 -4.12
C THR A 52 -20.51 -11.41 -3.68
N LEU A 53 -19.75 -11.40 -2.59
CA LEU A 53 -18.94 -10.27 -2.16
C LEU A 53 -17.49 -10.50 -2.55
N ALA A 54 -16.95 -9.63 -3.39
CA ALA A 54 -15.53 -9.59 -3.68
C ALA A 54 -14.90 -8.37 -3.00
N ALA A 55 -13.77 -8.58 -2.35
CA ALA A 55 -12.97 -7.51 -1.76
C ALA A 55 -11.51 -7.71 -2.13
N ALA A 56 -10.81 -6.60 -2.38
CA ALA A 56 -9.37 -6.59 -2.56
C ALA A 56 -8.74 -5.44 -1.79
N ILE A 57 -7.60 -5.71 -1.17
CA ILE A 57 -6.81 -4.75 -0.41
C ILE A 57 -5.38 -4.84 -0.91
N THR A 58 -4.82 -3.70 -1.29
CA THR A 58 -3.44 -3.57 -1.78
C THR A 58 -2.68 -2.60 -0.88
N ASN A 59 -1.49 -3.01 -0.42
CA ASN A 59 -0.58 -2.09 0.24
C ASN A 59 0.10 -1.20 -0.81
N CYS A 60 -0.30 0.07 -0.87
CA CYS A 60 0.26 1.05 -1.80
C CYS A 60 1.45 1.83 -1.21
N SER A 61 1.90 1.49 -0.01
CA SER A 61 3.09 2.11 0.58
C SER A 61 4.37 1.41 0.14
N SER A 62 5.50 2.08 0.41
CA SER A 62 6.84 1.53 0.21
C SER A 62 7.33 0.63 1.35
N VAL A 63 6.51 0.39 2.39
CA VAL A 63 6.89 -0.43 3.56
C VAL A 63 5.85 -1.48 3.90
N ARG A 64 6.25 -2.50 4.67
CA ARG A 64 5.32 -3.51 5.18
C ARG A 64 4.31 -2.86 6.14
N GLN A 65 3.02 -3.10 5.93
CA GLN A 65 1.95 -2.55 6.75
C GLN A 65 1.10 -3.63 7.42
N ARG A 66 0.50 -3.28 8.55
CA ARG A 66 -0.45 -4.10 9.29
C ARG A 66 -1.83 -3.49 9.15
N TYR A 67 -2.77 -4.22 8.54
CA TYR A 67 -4.16 -3.79 8.41
C TYR A 67 -5.06 -4.57 9.36
N ILE A 68 -6.09 -3.89 9.84
CA ILE A 68 -7.15 -4.45 10.67
C ILE A 68 -8.45 -4.32 9.89
N ILE A 69 -9.00 -5.44 9.46
CA ILE A 69 -10.20 -5.47 8.63
C ILE A 69 -11.38 -5.84 9.51
N LYS A 70 -12.40 -4.98 9.51
CA LYS A 70 -13.67 -5.19 10.23
C LYS A 70 -14.78 -5.37 9.22
N TYR A 71 -15.60 -6.39 9.41
CA TYR A 71 -16.75 -6.67 8.56
C TYR A 71 -18.02 -6.57 9.37
N GLU A 72 -19.02 -5.91 8.80
CA GLU A 72 -20.33 -5.74 9.38
C GLU A 72 -21.38 -6.06 8.33
N LEU A 73 -22.30 -6.95 8.70
CA LEU A 73 -23.46 -7.30 7.91
C LEU A 73 -24.71 -6.73 8.60
N THR A 74 -25.38 -5.81 7.93
CA THR A 74 -26.63 -5.22 8.42
C THR A 74 -27.78 -5.70 7.56
N THR A 75 -28.76 -6.32 8.20
CA THR A 75 -30.04 -6.73 7.62
C THR A 75 -31.17 -5.99 8.31
N PRO A 76 -32.39 -5.92 7.73
CA PRO A 76 -33.52 -5.26 8.39
C PRO A 76 -33.84 -5.82 9.78
N CYS A 77 -33.49 -7.08 10.04
CA CYS A 77 -33.82 -7.78 11.27
C CYS A 77 -32.63 -7.95 12.23
N THR A 78 -31.39 -7.78 11.75
CA THR A 78 -30.20 -8.15 12.53
C THR A 78 -28.95 -7.43 12.03
N ARG A 79 -28.07 -7.06 12.96
CA ARG A 79 -26.72 -6.59 12.69
C ARG A 79 -25.72 -7.64 13.19
N MET A 80 -24.92 -8.19 12.29
CA MET A 80 -23.83 -9.10 12.62
C MET A 80 -22.50 -8.37 12.42
N VAL A 81 -21.73 -8.22 13.50
CA VAL A 81 -20.35 -7.72 13.44
C VAL A 81 -19.43 -8.92 13.54
N LEU A 82 -18.60 -9.14 12.53
CA LEU A 82 -17.59 -10.19 12.53
C LEU A 82 -16.33 -9.70 13.25
N LEU A 83 -15.61 -10.64 13.88
CA LEU A 83 -14.35 -10.35 14.56
C LEU A 83 -13.32 -9.74 13.58
N PRO A 84 -12.52 -8.76 14.03
CA PRO A 84 -11.52 -8.13 13.18
C PRO A 84 -10.43 -9.13 12.79
N ILE A 85 -10.06 -9.12 11.51
CA ILE A 85 -8.94 -9.91 11.00
C ILE A 85 -7.73 -8.98 10.88
N ILE A 86 -6.58 -9.44 11.40
CA ILE A 86 -5.34 -8.69 11.36
C ILE A 86 -4.43 -9.35 10.33
N LEU A 87 -4.01 -8.57 9.32
CA LEU A 87 -3.20 -9.05 8.22
C LEU A 87 -1.98 -8.14 8.03
N ARG A 88 -0.89 -8.71 7.50
CA ARG A 88 0.36 -8.01 7.18
C ARG A 88 0.63 -8.13 5.69
N PHE A 89 0.98 -7.01 5.07
CA PHE A 89 1.17 -6.91 3.63
C PHE A 89 2.52 -6.29 3.34
N ASP A 90 3.29 -6.93 2.47
CA ASP A 90 4.48 -6.33 1.88
C ASP A 90 4.13 -5.20 0.91
N PRO A 91 5.09 -4.31 0.57
CA PRO A 91 4.86 -3.25 -0.43
C PRO A 91 4.34 -3.82 -1.74
N GLY A 92 3.24 -3.24 -2.25
CA GLY A 92 2.60 -3.69 -3.48
C GLY A 92 1.82 -5.00 -3.38
N GLN A 93 1.82 -5.68 -2.22
CA GLN A 93 1.07 -6.93 -2.06
C GLN A 93 -0.44 -6.66 -2.08
N THR A 94 -1.15 -7.48 -2.84
CA THR A 94 -2.62 -7.51 -2.89
C THR A 94 -3.15 -8.80 -2.29
N LEU A 95 -4.19 -8.70 -1.48
CA LEU A 95 -5.01 -9.82 -1.05
C LEU A 95 -6.42 -9.60 -1.58
N SER A 96 -6.96 -10.61 -2.27
CA SER A 96 -8.34 -10.64 -2.70
C SER A 96 -9.07 -11.79 -2.04
N ALA A 97 -10.33 -11.54 -1.68
CA ALA A 97 -11.23 -12.53 -1.13
C ALA A 97 -12.56 -12.46 -1.88
N ASN A 98 -13.15 -13.62 -2.13
CA ASN A 98 -14.48 -13.73 -2.68
C ASN A 98 -15.31 -14.65 -1.78
N VAL A 99 -16.44 -14.15 -1.32
CA VAL A 99 -17.33 -14.87 -0.38
C VAL A 99 -18.73 -14.88 -0.96
N ALA A 100 -19.25 -16.08 -1.20
CA ALA A 100 -20.65 -16.28 -1.53
C ALA A 100 -21.49 -16.38 -0.25
N PHE A 101 -22.55 -15.59 -0.17
CA PHE A 101 -23.53 -15.59 0.90
C PHE A 101 -24.91 -15.93 0.34
N ARG A 102 -25.61 -16.89 0.96
CA ARG A 102 -26.97 -17.26 0.54
C ARG A 102 -28.00 -16.55 1.42
N ILE A 103 -28.91 -15.83 0.80
CA ILE A 103 -30.02 -15.17 1.49
C ILE A 103 -30.97 -16.26 2.01
N PRO A 104 -31.33 -16.25 3.31
CA PRO A 104 -32.30 -17.21 3.85
C PRO A 104 -33.63 -17.18 3.09
N ARG A 105 -34.22 -18.36 2.85
CA ARG A 105 -35.53 -18.48 2.17
C ARG A 105 -36.70 -18.13 3.08
N PHE A 106 -36.53 -18.30 4.39
CA PHE A 106 -37.59 -18.17 5.38
C PHE A 106 -37.19 -17.12 6.43
N LEU A 107 -38.07 -16.14 6.62
CA LEU A 107 -38.17 -15.23 7.75
C LEU A 107 -39.62 -15.31 8.21
#